data_AF-K1TRC5-F1
#
_entry.id   AF-K1TRC5-F1
#
_cell.length_a   1.000
_cell.length_b   1.000
_cell.length_c   1.000
_cell.angle_alpha   90.00
_cell.angle_beta   90.00
_cell.angle_gamma   90.00
#
_symmetry.space_group_name_H-M   'P 1'
#
loop_
_entity.id
_entity.type
_entity.pdbx_description
1 polymer ?
#
loop_
_entity_poly.entity_id
_entity_poly.type
_entity_poly.pdbx_seq_one_letter_code
_entity_poly.pdbx_strand_id
1 'polypeptide(L)'
;SGQMVQAGVLLYKATGEEHFLKEAQRTAAACYDFFFEEFTPEGGEAFRILRKGNVWFSAVMVRGLIELYGVDGNATYVDAVRRSLDYAWDHARDEYGLFETDFTGADRQSEKWLLTQAAMVEMYARIHRLGLTAGK
;
A
#
# COMPACT_ATOMS: atom_id res chain seq x y z
N SER A 1 2.12 -4.51 -11.72
CA SER A 1 3.50 -4.85 -11.31
C SER A 1 3.58 -5.55 -9.96
N GLY A 2 2.74 -5.25 -8.95
CA GLY A 2 2.90 -5.88 -7.63
C GLY A 2 2.71 -7.40 -7.54
N GLN A 3 1.97 -8.02 -8.47
CA GLN A 3 1.96 -9.49 -8.58
C GLN A 3 3.32 -10.06 -9.03
N MET A 4 4.10 -9.32 -9.82
CA MET A 4 5.46 -9.72 -10.19
C MET A 4 6.42 -9.65 -9.00
N VAL A 5 6.23 -8.68 -8.09
CA VAL A 5 6.95 -8.63 -6.81
C VAL A 5 6.66 -9.90 -6.01
N GLN A 6 5.37 -10.22 -5.84
CA GLN A 6 4.97 -11.42 -5.09
C GLN A 6 5.52 -12.71 -5.73
N ALA A 7 5.42 -12.85 -7.06
CA ALA A 7 5.95 -14.00 -7.78
C ALA A 7 7.46 -14.15 -7.60
N GLY A 8 8.23 -13.06 -7.73
CA GLY A 8 9.68 -13.08 -7.52
C GLY A 8 10.06 -13.48 -6.10
N VAL A 9 9.34 -12.99 -5.09
CA VAL A 9 9.59 -13.40 -3.70
C VAL A 9 9.26 -14.88 -3.47
N LEU A 10 8.16 -15.37 -4.03
CA LEU A 10 7.77 -16.78 -3.91
C LEU A 10 8.78 -17.71 -4.61
N LEU A 11 9.26 -17.32 -5.80
CA LEU A 11 10.31 -18.06 -6.50
C LEU A 11 11.61 -18.09 -5.69
N TYR A 12 12.03 -16.96 -5.13
CA TYR A 12 13.18 -16.91 -4.21
C TYR A 12 13.01 -17.84 -3.02
N LYS A 13 11.84 -17.85 -2.36
CA LYS A 13 11.55 -18.76 -1.24
C LYS A 13 11.62 -20.23 -1.64
N ALA A 14 11.22 -20.56 -2.87
CA ALA A 14 11.20 -21.92 -3.36
C ALA A 14 12.58 -22.43 -3.82
N THR A 15 13.40 -21.57 -4.42
CA THR A 15 14.66 -21.98 -5.06
C THR A 15 15.92 -21.53 -4.31
N GLY A 16 15.82 -20.48 -3.49
CA GLY A 16 16.97 -19.80 -2.87
C GLY A 16 17.78 -18.95 -3.83
N GLU A 17 17.37 -18.81 -5.09
CA GLU A 17 18.15 -18.08 -6.11
C GLU A 17 17.98 -16.56 -5.96
N GLU A 18 19.07 -15.88 -5.60
CA GLU A 18 19.05 -14.43 -5.28
C GLU A 18 18.54 -13.53 -6.41
N HIS A 19 18.65 -13.96 -7.67
CA HIS A 19 18.26 -13.13 -8.81
C HIS A 19 16.76 -12.78 -8.77
N PHE A 20 15.91 -13.72 -8.32
CA PHE A 20 14.48 -13.49 -8.14
C PHE A 20 14.19 -12.43 -7.06
N LEU A 21 14.94 -12.46 -5.95
CA LEU A 21 14.81 -11.44 -4.90
C LEU A 21 15.24 -10.06 -5.41
N LYS A 22 16.36 -9.98 -6.13
CA LYS A 22 16.87 -8.71 -6.71
C LYS A 22 15.89 -8.12 -7.73
N GLU A 23 15.19 -8.96 -8.49
CA GLU A 23 14.13 -8.49 -9.40
C GLU A 23 12.87 -8.03 -8.67
N ALA A 24 12.45 -8.75 -7.62
CA ALA A 24 11.34 -8.35 -6.78
C ALA A 24 11.60 -6.99 -6.10
N GLN A 25 12.80 -6.77 -5.57
CA GLN A 25 13.23 -5.51 -4.94
C GLN A 25 13.24 -4.34 -5.94
N ARG A 26 13.82 -4.56 -7.14
CA ARG A 26 13.81 -3.54 -8.21
C ARG A 26 12.39 -3.19 -8.64
N THR A 27 11.54 -4.19 -8.79
CA THR A 27 10.13 -3.99 -9.15
C THR A 27 9.38 -3.25 -8.03
N ALA A 28 9.64 -3.57 -6.77
CA ALA A 28 9.03 -2.90 -5.63
C ALA A 28 9.43 -1.42 -5.55
N ALA A 29 10.71 -1.10 -5.76
CA ALA A 29 11.19 0.28 -5.83
C ALA A 29 10.49 1.06 -6.97
N ALA A 30 10.39 0.48 -8.16
CA ALA A 30 9.68 1.11 -9.28
C ALA A 30 8.17 1.28 -9.00
N CYS A 31 7.54 0.34 -8.29
CA CYS A 31 6.16 0.49 -7.84
C CYS A 31 6.02 1.66 -6.86
N TYR A 32 6.93 1.77 -5.90
CA TYR A 32 6.94 2.85 -4.93
C TYR A 32 7.09 4.21 -5.61
N ASP A 33 7.98 4.31 -6.60
CA ASP A 33 8.22 5.56 -7.31
C ASP A 33 7.03 6.03 -8.16
N PHE A 34 6.27 5.09 -8.72
CA PHE A 34 5.17 5.41 -9.63
C PHE A 34 3.81 5.55 -8.93
N PHE A 35 3.49 4.60 -8.04
CA PHE A 35 2.17 4.49 -7.39
C PHE A 35 2.07 5.24 -6.07
N PHE A 36 3.16 5.86 -5.61
CA PHE A 36 3.13 6.75 -4.46
C PHE A 36 3.62 8.14 -4.88
N GLU A 37 3.04 9.16 -4.28
CA GLU A 37 3.39 10.55 -4.55
C GLU A 37 3.67 11.30 -3.26
N GLU A 38 4.52 12.33 -3.35
CA GLU A 38 4.82 13.19 -2.20
C GLU A 38 3.55 13.91 -1.76
N PHE A 39 3.30 13.90 -0.46
CA PHE A 39 2.13 14.49 0.16
C PHE A 39 2.52 15.11 1.49
N THR A 40 2.13 16.37 1.69
CA THR A 40 2.33 17.08 2.95
C THR A 40 0.97 17.55 3.44
N PRO A 41 0.40 16.93 4.49
CA PRO A 41 -0.86 17.39 5.05
C PRO A 41 -0.67 18.74 5.75
N GLU A 42 -1.75 19.52 5.85
CA GLU A 42 -1.72 20.80 6.55
C GLU A 42 -1.34 20.59 8.03
N GLY A 43 -0.24 21.23 8.46
CA GLY A 43 0.25 21.11 9.83
C GLY A 43 0.87 19.76 10.19
N GLY A 44 1.10 18.86 9.24
CA GLY A 44 1.74 17.55 9.47
C GLY A 44 3.06 17.36 8.74
N GLU A 45 3.68 16.19 8.95
CA GLU A 45 4.94 15.82 8.31
C GLU A 45 4.71 15.30 6.89
N ALA A 46 5.63 15.62 5.97
CA ALA A 46 5.63 15.09 4.62
C ALA A 46 5.84 13.56 4.59
N PHE A 47 5.12 12.88 3.70
CA PHE A 47 5.27 11.45 3.42
C PHE A 47 4.86 11.12 1.99
N ARG A 48 5.08 9.87 1.57
CA ARG A 48 4.54 9.40 0.29
C ARG A 48 3.22 8.68 0.49
N ILE A 49 2.17 9.19 -0.12
CA ILE A 49 0.82 8.61 -0.07
C ILE A 49 0.57 7.76 -1.31
N LEU A 50 -0.25 6.71 -1.19
CA LEU A 50 -0.76 5.97 -2.34
C LEU A 50 -1.52 6.93 -3.27
N ARG A 51 -1.05 7.03 -4.51
CA ARG A 51 -1.67 7.84 -5.56
C ARG A 51 -3.10 7.39 -5.79
N LYS A 52 -4.01 8.34 -6.03
CA LYS A 52 -5.36 8.08 -6.50
C LYS A 52 -5.37 7.14 -7.71
N GLY A 53 -6.26 6.15 -7.68
CA GLY A 53 -6.41 5.18 -8.77
C GLY A 53 -7.38 4.06 -8.42
N ASN A 54 -7.22 2.91 -9.08
CA ASN A 54 -8.00 1.73 -8.76
C ASN A 54 -7.51 1.10 -7.44
N VAL A 55 -8.29 1.25 -6.37
CA VAL A 55 -7.92 0.81 -5.02
C VAL A 55 -7.72 -0.70 -4.91
N TRP A 56 -8.43 -1.50 -5.71
CA TRP A 56 -8.19 -2.94 -5.77
C TRP A 56 -6.82 -3.28 -6.36
N PHE A 57 -6.37 -2.55 -7.38
CA PHE A 57 -5.01 -2.71 -7.90
C PHE A 57 -3.95 -2.30 -6.87
N SER A 58 -4.21 -1.27 -6.07
CA SER A 58 -3.36 -0.91 -4.93
C SER A 58 -3.31 -2.06 -3.92
N ALA A 59 -4.44 -2.66 -3.53
CA ALA A 59 -4.47 -3.80 -2.62
C ALA A 59 -3.70 -5.02 -3.15
N VAL A 60 -3.85 -5.32 -4.45
CA VAL A 60 -3.08 -6.39 -5.13
C VAL A 60 -1.57 -6.10 -5.12
N MET A 61 -1.17 -4.83 -5.24
CA MET A 61 0.23 -4.43 -5.12
C MET A 61 0.75 -4.61 -3.70
N VAL A 62 -0.03 -4.20 -2.69
CA VAL A 62 0.30 -4.33 -1.27
C VAL A 62 0.63 -5.78 -0.89
N ARG A 63 -0.06 -6.78 -1.46
CA ARG A 63 0.26 -8.20 -1.24
C ARG A 63 1.72 -8.52 -1.53
N GLY A 64 2.25 -8.04 -2.66
CA GLY A 64 3.64 -8.27 -3.06
C GLY A 64 4.63 -7.52 -2.17
N LEU A 65 4.30 -6.28 -1.77
CA LEU A 65 5.14 -5.49 -0.86
C LEU A 65 5.24 -6.14 0.53
N ILE A 66 4.14 -6.69 1.04
CA ILE A 66 4.10 -7.44 2.30
C ILE A 66 4.93 -8.72 2.21
N GLU A 67 4.79 -9.45 1.10
CA GLU A 67 5.54 -10.68 0.88
C GLU A 67 7.05 -10.41 0.86
N LEU A 68 7.47 -9.32 0.19
CA LEU A 68 8.86 -8.87 0.14
C LEU A 68 9.38 -8.46 1.52
N TYR A 69 8.62 -7.66 2.26
CA TYR A 69 8.96 -7.26 3.62
C TYR A 69 9.22 -8.47 4.54
N GLY A 70 8.43 -9.54 4.39
CA GLY A 70 8.62 -10.78 5.14
C GLY A 70 9.92 -11.53 4.81
N VAL A 71 10.64 -11.14 3.76
CA VAL A 71 11.93 -11.73 3.36
C VAL A 71 13.10 -10.80 3.66
N ASP A 72 13.02 -9.52 3.29
CA ASP A 72 14.16 -8.59 3.40
C ASP A 72 14.10 -7.66 4.62
N GLY A 73 12.98 -7.64 5.36
CA GLY A 73 12.78 -6.80 6.53
C GLY A 73 12.71 -5.29 6.24
N ASN A 74 12.72 -4.86 4.97
CA ASN A 74 12.68 -3.46 4.62
C ASN A 74 11.25 -2.89 4.73
N ALA A 75 11.01 -2.15 5.81
CA ALA A 75 9.68 -1.61 6.11
C ALA A 75 9.26 -0.44 5.21
N THR A 76 10.13 0.14 4.37
CA THR A 76 9.89 1.38 3.61
C THR A 76 8.53 1.38 2.90
N TYR A 77 8.23 0.33 2.15
CA TYR A 77 7.02 0.29 1.31
C TYR A 77 5.76 -0.01 2.11
N VAL A 78 5.84 -0.92 3.08
CA VAL A 78 4.70 -1.27 3.94
C VAL A 78 4.36 -0.16 4.93
N ASP A 79 5.35 0.63 5.38
CA ASP A 79 5.13 1.82 6.19
C ASP A 79 4.47 2.95 5.37
N ALA A 80 4.88 3.16 4.12
CA ALA A 80 4.19 4.10 3.25
C ALA A 80 2.71 3.73 3.02
N VAL A 81 2.41 2.43 2.85
CA VAL A 81 1.03 1.94 2.79
C VAL A 81 0.31 2.20 4.11
N ARG A 82 0.92 1.88 5.26
CA ARG A 82 0.35 2.16 6.58
C ARG A 82 0.01 3.63 6.76
N ARG A 83 0.96 4.54 6.50
CA ARG A 83 0.72 6.01 6.60
C ARG A 83 -0.39 6.47 5.67
N SER A 84 -0.47 5.91 4.47
CA SER A 84 -1.54 6.20 3.51
C SER A 84 -2.91 5.79 4.05
N LEU A 85 -3.00 4.59 4.65
CA LEU A 85 -4.23 4.08 5.25
C LEU A 85 -4.62 4.86 6.51
N ASP A 86 -3.67 5.13 7.40
CA ASP A 86 -3.91 5.92 8.61
C ASP A 86 -4.48 7.31 8.25
N TYR A 87 -3.90 7.97 7.24
CA TYR A 87 -4.42 9.25 6.76
C TYR A 87 -5.81 9.12 6.12
N ALA A 88 -6.02 8.11 5.27
CA ALA A 88 -7.29 7.85 4.61
C ALA A 88 -8.43 7.52 5.60
N TRP A 89 -8.12 6.93 6.76
CA TRP A 89 -9.09 6.69 7.81
C TRP A 89 -9.76 7.99 8.26
N ASP A 90 -8.99 9.05 8.48
CA ASP A 90 -9.53 10.30 9.00
C ASP A 90 -10.07 11.23 7.90
N HIS A 91 -9.54 11.13 6.67
CA HIS A 91 -9.78 12.14 5.62
C HIS A 91 -10.55 11.62 4.41
N ALA A 92 -10.50 10.33 4.11
CA ALA A 92 -11.05 9.74 2.90
C ALA A 92 -12.28 8.86 3.15
N ARG A 93 -13.04 9.13 4.23
CA ARG A 93 -14.35 8.50 4.48
C ARG A 93 -15.47 9.51 4.39
N ASP A 94 -16.62 9.05 3.89
CA ASP A 94 -17.86 9.81 3.93
C ASP A 94 -18.64 9.59 5.24
N GLU A 95 -19.80 10.23 5.37
CA GLU A 95 -20.68 10.16 6.55
C GLU A 95 -21.19 8.74 6.86
N TYR A 96 -21.17 7.82 5.89
CA TYR A 96 -21.55 6.43 6.06
C TYR A 96 -20.35 5.53 6.38
N GLY A 97 -19.15 6.11 6.46
CA GLY A 97 -17.90 5.40 6.70
C GLY A 97 -17.34 4.68 5.48
N LEU A 98 -17.83 5.00 4.27
CA LEU A 98 -17.32 4.42 3.03
C LEU A 98 -16.14 5.22 2.51
N PHE A 99 -15.13 4.51 2.00
CA PHE A 99 -13.88 5.10 1.54
C PHE A 99 -13.97 5.66 0.11
N GLU A 100 -13.33 6.81 -0.09
CA GLU A 100 -13.00 7.37 -1.41
C GLU A 100 -11.85 6.62 -2.08
N THR A 101 -11.71 6.78 -3.40
CA THR A 101 -10.54 6.28 -4.15
C THR A 101 -9.31 7.18 -4.06
N ASP A 102 -9.49 8.43 -3.61
CA ASP A 102 -8.43 9.38 -3.32
C ASP A 102 -8.12 9.35 -1.81
N PHE A 103 -6.94 8.85 -1.46
CA PHE A 103 -6.56 8.67 -0.07
C PHE A 103 -6.25 9.99 0.63
N THR A 104 -6.06 11.08 -0.12
CA THR A 104 -5.92 12.43 0.47
C THR A 104 -7.26 12.99 0.95
N GLY A 105 -8.39 12.44 0.48
CA GLY A 105 -9.73 12.96 0.75
C GLY A 105 -10.09 14.22 -0.04
N ALA A 106 -9.23 14.69 -0.96
CA ALA A 106 -9.47 15.90 -1.74
C ALA A 106 -10.57 15.72 -2.79
N ASP A 107 -10.64 14.54 -3.43
CA ASP A 107 -11.74 14.19 -4.34
C ASP A 107 -12.78 13.29 -3.67
N ARG A 108 -14.05 13.73 -3.67
CA ARG A 108 -15.18 13.01 -3.08
C ARG A 108 -16.12 12.51 -4.16
N GLN A 109 -16.36 11.21 -4.16
CA GLN A 109 -17.17 10.55 -5.17
C GLN A 109 -18.61 10.41 -4.68
N SER A 110 -19.58 10.76 -5.54
CA SER A 110 -21.01 10.59 -5.24
C SER A 110 -21.42 9.12 -5.11
N GLU A 111 -20.70 8.21 -5.78
CA GLU A 111 -20.93 6.77 -5.76
C GLU A 111 -19.74 6.01 -5.20
N LYS A 112 -20.01 5.00 -4.38
CA LYS A 112 -19.00 4.16 -3.73
C LYS A 112 -19.05 2.75 -4.29
N TRP A 113 -17.93 2.28 -4.81
CA TRP A 113 -17.81 0.94 -5.39
C TRP A 113 -17.54 -0.09 -4.31
N LEU A 114 -18.31 -1.18 -4.28
CA LEU A 114 -18.13 -2.29 -3.32
C LEU A 114 -16.70 -2.84 -3.34
N LEU A 115 -16.11 -2.97 -4.53
CA LEU A 115 -14.75 -3.49 -4.69
C LEU A 115 -13.70 -2.60 -4.02
N THR A 116 -13.89 -1.27 -4.03
CA THR A 116 -13.03 -0.32 -3.30
C THR A 116 -13.10 -0.58 -1.80
N GLN A 117 -14.30 -0.77 -1.26
CA GLN A 117 -14.49 -1.01 0.17
C GLN A 117 -13.84 -2.33 0.61
N ALA A 118 -14.03 -3.39 -0.16
CA ALA A 118 -13.38 -4.68 0.09
C ALA A 118 -11.83 -4.57 0.04
N ALA A 119 -11.30 -3.81 -0.92
CA ALA A 119 -9.87 -3.57 -1.04
C ALA A 119 -9.29 -2.85 0.18
N MET A 120 -10.01 -1.83 0.70
CA MET A 120 -9.61 -1.11 1.91
C MET A 120 -9.56 -2.04 3.12
N VAL A 121 -10.62 -2.81 3.35
CA VAL A 121 -10.68 -3.80 4.45
C VAL A 121 -9.52 -4.79 4.35
N GLU A 122 -9.23 -5.30 3.15
CA GLU A 122 -8.10 -6.19 2.94
C GLU A 122 -6.75 -5.54 3.31
N MET A 123 -6.52 -4.30 2.84
CA MET A 123 -5.28 -3.58 3.13
C MET A 123 -5.11 -3.30 4.62
N TYR A 124 -6.14 -2.80 5.31
CA TYR A 124 -6.08 -2.59 6.76
C TYR A 124 -5.79 -3.88 7.52
N ALA A 125 -6.51 -4.97 7.22
CA ALA A 125 -6.32 -6.24 7.91
C ALA A 125 -4.90 -6.79 7.72
N ARG A 126 -4.36 -6.70 6.51
CA ARG A 126 -3.01 -7.19 6.20
C ARG A 126 -1.91 -6.34 6.85
N ILE A 127 -2.02 -5.02 6.77
CA ILE A 127 -1.04 -4.10 7.38
C ILE A 127 -1.07 -4.23 8.91
N HIS A 128 -2.25 -4.28 9.53
CA HIS A 128 -2.38 -4.47 10.96
C HIS A 128 -1.70 -5.76 11.44
N ARG A 129 -1.82 -6.86 10.67
CA ARG A 129 -1.17 -8.15 10.97
C ARG A 129 0.36 -8.07 11.04
N LEU A 130 0.99 -7.05 10.44
CA LEU A 130 2.44 -6.87 10.51
C LEU A 130 2.91 -6.30 11.85
N GLY A 131 2.01 -5.78 12.69
CA GLY A 131 2.38 -5.20 13.98
C GLY A 131 3.23 -3.92 13.87
N LEU A 132 3.23 -3.26 12.71
CA LEU A 132 3.89 -1.98 12.50
C LEU A 132 3.13 -0.90 13.27
N THR A 133 3.57 -0.59 14.49
CA THR A 133 3.00 0.52 15.26
C THR A 133 3.59 1.83 14.77
N ALA A 134 2.75 2.88 14.65
CA ALA A 134 3.24 4.24 14.52
C ALA A 134 4.26 4.50 15.64
N GLY A 135 5.48 4.92 15.29
CA GLY A 135 6.43 5.42 16.26
C GLY A 135 5.73 6.50 17.09
N LYS A 136 5.73 6.32 18.40
CA LYS A 136 5.30 7.37 19.34
C LYS A 136 6.25 8.55 19.28
#